data_AF-A0A850B8J0-F1
#
_entry.id   AF-A0A850B8J0-F1
#
_cell.length_a   1.000
_cell.length_b   1.000
_cell.length_c   1.000
_cell.angle_alpha   90.00
_cell.angle_beta   90.00
_cell.angle_gamma   90.00
#
_symmetry.space_group_name_H-M   'P 1'
#
loop_
_entity.id
_entity.type
_entity.pdbx_description
1 polymer ?
#
loop_
_entity_poly.entity_id
_entity_poly.type
_entity_poly.pdbx_seq_one_letter_code
_entity_poly.pdbx_strand_id
1 'polypeptide(L)'
;MYFRLDQLGKNVLRDFFVLVGAVETEVEVPPGDAQRIDLWHVPNPDLLQAHPEIEPGLLRSMAAEPGMVEVWSATPDTADFHECIRKHRQWHHTLELRTGSRIPLPSAWLVSAGRPRRVEFPWLVRLSFEVPAEVVARLPADERDFIMETR
;
A
#
# COMPACT_ATOMS: atom_id res chain seq x y z
N MET A 1 -3.16 19.41 3.66
CA MET A 1 -2.45 18.62 4.71
C MET A 1 -2.45 17.15 4.36
N TYR A 2 -3.60 16.55 4.06
CA TYR A 2 -3.75 15.13 3.65
C TYR A 2 -2.77 14.69 2.54
N PHE A 3 -2.65 15.44 1.45
CA PHE A 3 -1.74 15.11 0.33
C PHE A 3 -0.27 14.87 0.74
N ARG A 4 0.25 15.64 1.71
CA ARG A 4 1.63 15.45 2.19
C ARG A 4 1.78 14.14 2.99
N LEU A 5 0.75 13.77 3.73
CA LEU A 5 0.72 12.56 4.55
C LEU A 5 0.49 11.31 3.69
N ASP A 6 -0.36 11.41 2.66
CA ASP A 6 -0.52 10.37 1.65
C ASP A 6 0.83 10.10 0.97
N GLN A 7 1.53 11.17 0.56
CA GLN A 7 2.84 11.05 -0.05
C GLN A 7 3.90 10.44 0.88
N LEU A 8 3.87 10.76 2.17
CA LEU A 8 4.76 10.14 3.16
C LEU A 8 4.51 8.63 3.24
N GLY A 9 3.26 8.20 3.34
CA GLY A 9 2.90 6.78 3.38
C GLY A 9 3.35 6.04 2.11
N LYS A 10 3.15 6.64 0.93
CA LYS A 10 3.66 6.11 -0.35
C LYS A 10 5.18 5.95 -0.34
N ASN A 11 5.91 6.96 0.15
CA ASN A 11 7.37 6.91 0.20
C ASN A 11 7.89 5.82 1.15
N VAL A 12 7.30 5.69 2.35
CA VAL A 12 7.69 4.64 3.32
C VAL A 12 7.49 3.25 2.72
N LEU A 13 6.32 2.99 2.10
CA LEU A 13 6.05 1.70 1.49
C LEU A 13 6.91 1.43 0.25
N ARG A 14 7.17 2.45 -0.57
CA ARG A 14 8.12 2.34 -1.69
C ARG A 14 9.50 1.94 -1.19
N ASP A 15 10.01 2.65 -0.18
CA ASP A 15 11.36 2.44 0.38
C ASP A 15 11.49 1.05 1.03
N PHE A 16 10.39 0.49 1.52
CA PHE A 16 10.32 -0.91 1.92
C PHE A 16 10.34 -1.87 0.72
N PHE A 17 9.47 -1.67 -0.28
CA PHE A 17 9.33 -2.62 -1.40
C PHE A 17 10.58 -2.70 -2.28
N VAL A 18 11.34 -1.62 -2.46
CA VAL A 18 12.62 -1.64 -3.20
C VAL A 18 13.65 -2.60 -2.59
N LEU A 19 13.54 -2.92 -1.29
CA LEU A 19 14.44 -3.88 -0.64
C LEU A 19 14.15 -5.32 -1.07
N VAL A 20 12.91 -5.61 -1.50
CA VAL A 20 12.38 -6.98 -1.65
C VAL A 20 11.76 -7.24 -3.03
N GLY A 21 11.89 -6.30 -3.97
CA GLY A 21 11.35 -6.45 -5.32
C GLY A 21 11.42 -5.18 -6.16
N ALA A 22 10.74 -5.22 -7.31
CA ALA A 22 10.54 -4.04 -8.14
C ALA A 22 9.28 -3.29 -7.69
N VAL A 23 9.35 -1.97 -7.65
CA VAL A 23 8.19 -1.12 -7.34
C VAL A 23 8.06 -0.03 -8.38
N GLU A 24 6.86 0.14 -8.91
CA GLU A 24 6.48 1.25 -9.77
C GLU A 24 5.51 2.14 -9.00
N THR A 25 5.80 3.44 -8.91
CA THR A 25 4.90 4.41 -8.29
C THR A 25 4.00 5.03 -9.35
N GLU A 26 2.77 5.34 -8.96
CA GLU A 26 1.87 6.15 -9.76
C GLU A 26 1.62 5.59 -11.18
N VAL A 27 1.40 4.28 -11.25
CA VAL A 27 1.21 3.51 -12.49
C VAL A 27 -0.10 3.92 -13.12
N GLU A 28 -0.04 4.38 -14.36
CA GLU A 28 -1.22 4.77 -15.13
C GLU A 28 -2.03 3.54 -15.56
N VAL A 29 -3.35 3.60 -15.36
CA VAL A 29 -4.30 2.56 -15.72
C VAL A 29 -5.04 2.96 -17.00
N PRO A 30 -4.74 2.35 -18.18
CA PRO A 30 -5.38 2.69 -19.45
C PRO A 30 -6.68 1.92 -19.69
N PRO A 31 -7.61 2.35 -20.57
CA PRO A 31 -8.06 3.71 -20.89
C PRO A 31 -9.52 3.96 -20.41
N GLY A 32 -9.84 5.21 -20.03
CA GLY A 32 -11.22 5.65 -19.73
C GLY A 32 -11.26 6.97 -18.96
N ASP A 33 -10.58 7.00 -17.81
CA ASP A 33 -10.22 8.18 -17.03
C ASP A 33 -8.76 7.97 -16.59
N ALA A 34 -7.91 9.00 -16.57
CA ALA A 34 -6.52 8.86 -16.11
C ALA A 34 -6.48 8.53 -14.61
N GLN A 35 -6.54 7.25 -14.26
CA GLN A 35 -6.40 6.75 -12.91
C GLN A 35 -4.97 6.26 -12.71
N ARG A 36 -4.44 6.46 -11.50
CA ARG A 36 -3.11 6.02 -11.11
C ARG A 36 -3.20 5.11 -9.89
N ILE A 37 -2.43 4.04 -9.92
CA ILE A 37 -2.15 3.18 -8.77
C ILE A 37 -1.01 3.83 -8.00
N ASP A 38 -1.15 4.03 -6.69
CA ASP A 38 -0.09 4.61 -5.89
C ASP A 38 1.22 3.82 -5.99
N LEU A 39 1.14 2.49 -5.78
CA LEU A 39 2.27 1.57 -5.82
C LEU A 39 1.88 0.24 -6.48
N TRP A 40 2.69 -0.22 -7.42
CA TRP A 40 2.65 -1.55 -7.98
C TRP A 40 3.93 -2.30 -7.61
N HIS A 41 3.80 -3.37 -6.83
CA HIS A 41 4.91 -4.20 -6.37
C HIS A 41 5.00 -5.50 -7.17
N VAL A 42 6.22 -5.89 -7.54
CA VAL A 42 6.55 -7.20 -8.09
C VAL A 42 7.65 -7.81 -7.23
N PRO A 43 7.36 -8.90 -6.48
CA PRO A 43 8.29 -9.48 -5.52
C PRO A 43 9.51 -10.11 -6.19
N ASN A 44 10.64 -10.04 -5.51
CA ASN A 44 11.81 -10.85 -5.78
C ASN A 44 12.03 -11.80 -4.58
N PRO A 45 11.70 -13.10 -4.71
CA PRO A 45 11.80 -14.05 -3.61
C PRO A 45 13.20 -14.15 -3.00
N ASP A 46 14.25 -14.03 -3.82
CA ASP A 46 15.63 -14.11 -3.36
C ASP A 46 15.99 -12.91 -2.47
N LEU A 47 15.52 -11.70 -2.83
CA LEU A 47 15.70 -10.50 -2.01
C LEU A 47 14.89 -10.58 -0.71
N LEU A 48 13.64 -11.05 -0.78
CA LEU A 48 12.82 -11.22 0.42
C LEU A 48 13.43 -12.26 1.38
N GLN A 49 14.08 -13.30 0.86
CA GLN A 49 14.81 -14.28 1.66
C GLN A 49 16.11 -13.71 2.26
N ALA A 50 16.78 -12.80 1.54
CA ALA A 50 18.00 -12.15 2.00
C ALA A 50 17.78 -11.16 3.16
N HIS A 51 16.52 -10.80 3.45
CA HIS A 51 16.12 -9.91 4.55
C HIS A 51 15.35 -10.66 5.65
N PRO A 52 16.01 -11.56 6.41
CA PRO A 52 15.36 -12.32 7.49
C PRO A 52 14.86 -11.45 8.64
N GLU A 53 15.42 -10.25 8.82
CA GLU A 53 14.99 -9.25 9.82
C GLU A 53 13.60 -8.66 9.54
N ILE A 54 13.07 -8.84 8.32
CA ILE A 54 11.68 -8.54 8.03
C ILE A 54 10.84 -9.66 8.65
N GLU A 55 10.45 -9.49 9.91
CA GLU A 55 9.68 -10.50 10.65
C GLU A 55 8.39 -10.89 9.90
N PRO A 56 7.91 -12.15 10.06
CA PRO A 56 6.59 -12.55 9.59
C PRO A 56 5.50 -11.59 10.10
N GLY A 57 4.75 -10.99 9.18
CA GLY A 57 3.78 -9.96 9.51
C GLY A 57 3.23 -9.29 8.25
N LEU A 58 2.45 -8.22 8.41
CA LEU A 58 1.72 -7.59 7.30
C LEU A 58 2.64 -7.18 6.15
N LEU A 59 3.74 -6.47 6.44
CA LEU A 59 4.66 -6.00 5.41
C LEU A 59 5.29 -7.16 4.64
N ARG A 60 5.63 -8.25 5.33
CA ARG A 60 6.14 -9.47 4.69
C ARG A 60 5.07 -10.14 3.83
N SER A 61 3.82 -10.18 4.28
CA SER A 61 2.69 -10.71 3.48
C SER A 61 2.42 -9.86 2.24
N MET A 62 2.47 -8.53 2.37
CA MET A 62 2.35 -7.61 1.23
C MET A 62 3.47 -7.81 0.21
N ALA A 63 4.70 -8.06 0.68
CA ALA A 63 5.87 -8.25 -0.15
C ALA A 63 5.97 -9.63 -0.82
N ALA A 64 5.12 -10.60 -0.46
CA ALA A 64 5.25 -11.98 -0.91
C ALA A 64 4.69 -12.23 -2.32
N GLU A 65 3.76 -11.39 -2.77
CA GLU A 65 3.03 -11.55 -4.03
C GLU A 65 3.01 -10.24 -4.84
N PRO A 66 2.87 -10.31 -6.18
CA PRO A 66 2.59 -9.12 -6.96
C PRO A 66 1.30 -8.46 -6.49
N GLY A 67 1.29 -7.14 -6.39
CA GLY A 67 0.11 -6.47 -5.87
C GLY A 67 0.07 -4.96 -6.06
N MET A 68 -1.16 -4.48 -6.08
CA MET A 68 -1.51 -3.07 -6.03
C MET A 68 -1.58 -2.62 -4.58
N VAL A 69 -0.99 -1.48 -4.25
CA VAL A 69 -1.12 -0.84 -2.93
C VAL A 69 -1.61 0.58 -3.12
N GLU A 70 -2.66 0.95 -2.39
CA GLU A 70 -3.25 2.28 -2.37
C GLU A 70 -3.22 2.82 -0.94
N VAL A 71 -2.86 4.10 -0.77
CA VAL A 71 -2.49 4.67 0.53
C VAL A 71 -3.29 5.94 0.83
N TRP A 72 -3.88 6.00 2.02
CA TRP A 72 -4.56 7.20 2.52
C TRP A 72 -4.12 7.56 3.94
N SER A 73 -4.01 8.85 4.19
CA SER A 73 -3.85 9.42 5.53
C SER A 73 -5.18 9.57 6.26
N ALA A 74 -6.29 9.65 5.53
CA ALA A 74 -7.65 9.61 6.06
C ALA A 74 -8.32 8.26 5.77
N THR A 75 -9.39 7.93 6.47
CA THR A 75 -10.16 6.71 6.15
C THR A 75 -10.84 6.89 4.81
N PRO A 76 -10.60 6.01 3.82
CA PRO A 76 -11.31 6.04 2.55
C PRO A 76 -12.80 5.72 2.75
N ASP A 77 -13.65 6.32 1.93
CA ASP A 77 -15.08 6.02 1.93
C ASP A 77 -15.44 4.88 0.96
N THR A 78 -16.75 4.60 0.84
CA THR A 78 -17.28 3.59 -0.08
C THR A 78 -16.93 3.87 -1.55
N ALA A 79 -16.90 5.14 -1.97
CA ALA A 79 -16.56 5.52 -3.33
C ALA A 79 -15.06 5.29 -3.60
N ASP A 80 -14.19 5.72 -2.68
CA ASP A 80 -12.74 5.49 -2.76
C ASP A 80 -12.41 4.00 -2.91
N PHE A 81 -13.08 3.15 -2.13
CA PHE A 81 -12.92 1.70 -2.23
C PHE A 81 -13.32 1.16 -3.60
N HIS A 82 -14.49 1.56 -4.12
CA HIS A 82 -14.94 1.12 -5.44
C HIS A 82 -14.01 1.59 -6.56
N GLU A 83 -13.45 2.79 -6.45
CA GLU A 83 -12.43 3.26 -7.38
C GLU A 83 -11.19 2.36 -7.37
N CYS A 84 -10.74 1.92 -6.20
CA CYS A 84 -9.59 1.02 -6.08
C CYS A 84 -9.88 -0.35 -6.70
N ILE A 85 -11.07 -0.89 -6.48
CA ILE A 85 -11.49 -2.14 -7.14
C ILE A 85 -11.52 -1.96 -8.67
N ARG A 86 -12.02 -0.82 -9.18
CA ARG A 86 -12.01 -0.51 -10.61
C ARG A 86 -10.58 -0.49 -11.16
N LYS A 87 -9.67 0.27 -10.54
CA LYS A 87 -8.25 0.34 -10.92
C LYS A 87 -7.61 -1.05 -10.94
N HIS A 88 -7.82 -1.84 -9.87
CA HIS A 88 -7.26 -3.17 -9.74
C HIS A 88 -7.69 -4.10 -10.89
N ARG A 89 -8.99 -4.13 -11.19
CA ARG A 89 -9.55 -4.98 -12.26
C ARG A 89 -9.08 -4.53 -13.64
N GLN A 90 -9.02 -3.23 -13.89
CA GLN A 90 -8.55 -2.69 -15.16
C GLN A 90 -7.05 -2.95 -15.36
N TRP A 91 -6.25 -2.84 -14.30
CA TRP A 91 -4.83 -3.17 -14.35
C TRP A 91 -4.59 -4.66 -14.59
N HIS A 92 -5.32 -5.54 -13.90
CA HIS A 92 -5.26 -6.99 -14.14
C HIS A 92 -5.56 -7.34 -15.60
N HIS A 93 -6.62 -6.75 -16.17
CA HIS A 93 -6.92 -6.91 -17.59
C HIS A 93 -5.75 -6.44 -18.49
N THR A 94 -5.14 -5.30 -18.16
CA THR A 94 -3.96 -4.79 -18.88
C THR A 94 -2.77 -5.76 -18.81
N LEU A 95 -2.53 -6.38 -17.65
CA LEU A 95 -1.48 -7.38 -17.49
C LEU A 95 -1.76 -8.65 -18.31
N GLU A 96 -3.01 -9.12 -18.36
CA GLU A 96 -3.40 -10.26 -19.22
C GLU A 96 -3.15 -9.95 -20.70
N LEU A 97 -3.49 -8.74 -21.16
CA LEU A 97 -3.20 -8.30 -22.52
C LEU A 97 -1.70 -8.26 -22.82
N ARG A 98 -0.89 -7.75 -21.89
CA ARG A 98 0.58 -7.67 -22.05
C ARG A 98 1.25 -9.04 -22.08
N THR A 99 0.75 -9.97 -21.26
CA THR A 99 1.30 -11.32 -21.16
C THR A 99 0.75 -12.27 -22.23
N GLY A 100 -0.38 -11.92 -22.87
CA GLY A 100 -1.06 -12.78 -23.85
C GLY A 100 -1.69 -14.03 -23.23
N SER A 101 -1.87 -14.08 -21.92
CA SER A 101 -2.46 -15.21 -21.21
C SER A 101 -3.25 -14.77 -19.98
N ARG A 102 -4.11 -15.66 -19.47
CA ARG A 102 -4.79 -15.41 -18.20
C ARG A 102 -3.81 -15.59 -17.06
N ILE A 103 -3.75 -14.60 -16.17
CA ILE A 103 -2.90 -14.63 -14.99
C ILE A 103 -3.78 -14.61 -13.73
N PRO A 104 -3.31 -15.16 -12.59
CA PRO A 104 -3.98 -14.98 -11.31
C PRO A 104 -4.18 -13.49 -11.01
N LEU A 105 -5.30 -13.16 -10.35
CA LEU A 105 -5.55 -11.79 -9.91
C LEU A 105 -4.49 -11.43 -8.85
N PRO A 106 -3.72 -10.34 -9.06
CA PRO A 106 -2.77 -9.85 -8.07
C PRO A 106 -3.44 -9.48 -6.74
N SER A 107 -2.66 -9.40 -5.68
CA SER A 107 -3.15 -8.94 -4.38
C SER A 107 -3.46 -7.43 -4.42
N ALA A 108 -4.44 -6.98 -3.64
CA ALA A 108 -4.78 -5.56 -3.50
C ALA A 108 -4.80 -5.14 -2.03
N TRP A 109 -3.95 -4.18 -1.67
CA TRP A 109 -3.80 -3.68 -0.32
C TRP A 109 -4.25 -2.23 -0.24
N LEU A 110 -5.28 -1.96 0.56
CA LEU A 110 -5.75 -0.61 0.83
C LEU A 110 -5.32 -0.23 2.24
N VAL A 111 -4.39 0.71 2.36
CA VAL A 111 -3.74 1.06 3.63
C VAL A 111 -4.16 2.46 4.04
N SER A 112 -4.78 2.59 5.21
CA SER A 112 -5.24 3.86 5.74
C SER A 112 -4.70 4.10 7.14
N ALA A 113 -4.13 5.28 7.38
CA ALA A 113 -3.80 5.77 8.73
C ALA A 113 -5.03 6.34 9.47
N GLY A 114 -6.10 6.66 8.75
CA GLY A 114 -7.32 7.19 9.33
C GLY A 114 -8.10 6.15 10.13
N ARG A 115 -8.70 6.59 11.24
CA ARG A 115 -9.59 5.75 12.06
C ARG A 115 -10.99 5.64 11.43
N PRO A 116 -11.44 4.44 11.01
CA PRO A 116 -12.76 4.30 10.42
C PRO A 116 -13.84 4.62 11.44
N ARG A 117 -14.70 5.60 11.12
CA ARG A 117 -15.84 5.98 11.98
C ARG A 117 -17.04 5.05 11.80
N ARG A 118 -17.10 4.33 10.69
CA ARG A 118 -18.12 3.33 10.36
C ARG A 118 -17.43 2.14 9.70
N VAL A 119 -17.84 0.93 10.06
CA VAL A 119 -17.46 -0.28 9.33
C VAL A 119 -18.43 -0.41 8.16
N GLU A 120 -18.20 0.36 7.10
CA GLU A 120 -18.98 0.25 5.86
C GLU A 120 -18.55 -0.99 5.03
N PHE A 121 -17.44 -1.61 5.42
CA PHE A 121 -16.89 -2.81 4.81
C PHE A 121 -16.81 -3.94 5.85
N PRO A 122 -17.70 -4.94 5.81
CA PRO A 122 -17.72 -6.04 6.78
C PRO A 122 -16.46 -6.93 6.75
N TRP A 123 -15.58 -6.74 5.76
CA TRP A 123 -14.32 -7.46 5.56
C TRP A 123 -13.08 -6.63 5.89
N LEU A 124 -13.24 -5.38 6.34
CA LEU A 124 -12.11 -4.51 6.69
C LEU A 124 -11.51 -4.95 8.03
N VAL A 125 -10.30 -5.50 7.97
CA VAL A 125 -9.50 -5.81 9.16
C VAL A 125 -8.86 -4.52 9.66
N ARG A 126 -9.21 -4.09 10.89
CA ARG A 126 -8.53 -2.98 11.56
C ARG A 126 -7.20 -3.46 12.13
N LEU A 127 -6.10 -2.97 11.59
CA LEU A 127 -4.77 -3.16 12.17
C LEU A 127 -4.40 -1.91 12.97
N SER A 128 -4.22 -2.10 14.28
CA SER A 128 -3.67 -1.07 15.16
C SER A 128 -2.18 -1.37 15.34
N PHE A 129 -1.32 -0.48 14.89
CA PHE A 129 0.13 -0.56 15.10
C PHE A 129 0.50 0.30 16.31
N GLU A 130 1.27 -0.26 17.23
CA GLU A 130 1.98 0.52 18.22
C GLU A 130 3.40 0.76 17.71
N VAL A 131 3.77 2.03 17.53
CA VAL A 131 5.17 2.38 17.23
C VAL A 131 5.96 2.33 18.55
N PRO A 132 7.03 1.53 18.66
CA PRO A 132 7.86 1.49 19.85
C PRO A 132 8.46 2.86 20.18
N ALA A 133 8.52 3.22 21.47
CA ALA A 133 8.95 4.55 21.90
C ALA A 133 10.38 4.88 21.47
N GLU A 134 11.23 3.86 21.35
CA GLU A 134 12.62 3.97 20.90
C GLU A 134 12.72 4.36 19.42
N VAL A 135 11.76 3.91 18.60
CA VAL A 135 11.67 4.28 17.18
C VAL A 135 11.20 5.72 17.07
N VAL A 136 10.14 6.09 17.80
CA VAL A 136 9.63 7.48 17.84
C VAL A 136 10.74 8.45 18.24
N ALA A 137 11.52 8.14 19.27
CA ALA A 137 12.60 9.01 19.76
C ALA A 137 13.70 9.30 18.72
N ARG A 138 13.88 8.42 17.72
CA ARG A 138 14.91 8.52 16.68
C ARG A 138 14.43 9.22 15.41
N LEU A 139 13.13 9.45 15.27
CA LEU A 139 12.58 10.18 14.14
C LEU A 139 12.93 11.68 14.25
N PRO A 140 13.10 12.39 13.13
CA PRO A 140 13.21 13.84 13.14
C PRO A 140 11.97 14.47 13.78
N ALA A 141 12.11 15.69 14.32
CA ALA A 141 11.10 16.29 15.20
C ALA A 141 9.73 16.44 14.53
N ASP A 142 9.71 16.74 13.24
CA ASP A 142 8.51 16.85 12.43
C ASP A 142 7.80 15.50 12.20
N GLU A 143 8.52 14.38 12.23
CA GLU A 143 7.96 13.03 12.15
C GLU A 143 7.51 12.50 13.54
N ARG A 144 8.07 13.03 14.64
CA ARG A 144 7.66 12.69 16.00
C ARG A 144 6.30 13.26 16.38
N ASP A 145 6.09 14.54 16.08
CA ASP A 145 4.83 15.23 16.38
C ASP A 145 3.65 14.54 15.66
N PHE A 146 3.91 13.97 14.48
CA PHE A 146 2.97 13.21 13.66
C PHE A 146 2.46 11.91 14.33
N ILE A 147 3.31 11.17 15.04
CA ILE A 147 2.91 9.92 15.72
C ILE A 147 2.07 10.20 16.97
N MET A 148 2.31 11.33 17.63
CA MET A 148 1.61 11.70 18.86
C MET A 148 0.18 12.20 18.60
N GLU A 149 -0.08 12.87 17.47
CA GLU A 149 -1.43 13.34 17.10
C GLU A 149 -2.40 12.22 16.69
N THR A 150 -1.89 11.03 16.38
CA THR A 150 -2.70 9.89 15.88
C THR A 150 -3.12 8.90 16.98
N ARG A 151 -2.72 9.11 18.24
CA ARG A 151 -3.17 8.35 19.42
C ARG A 151 -4.51 8.83 19.98
#